data_AF-A0A5C4VVG7-F1
#
_entry.id   AF-A0A5C4VVG7-F1
#
_cell.length_a   1.000
_cell.length_b   1.000
_cell.length_c   1.000
_cell.angle_alpha   90.00
_cell.angle_beta   90.00
_cell.angle_gamma   90.00
#
_symmetry.space_group_name_H-M   'P 1'
#
loop_
_entity.id
_entity.type
_entity.pdbx_description
1 polymer ?
#
loop_
_entity_poly.entity_id
_entity_poly.type
_entity_poly.pdbx_seq_one_letter_code
_entity_poly.pdbx_strand_id
1 'polypeptide(L)'
;MPDTREVYAAEDLFAGWLDEASRTPGEPLRVRVGSAVQVFEPETEPRFTDPAHVQEFVDRVLAHLVATGSAYADHTGLDLAGVPVVVRARRGHTRAHYEYDELPARGVIAIPPRELGGAWSLRAAVVLHEVAHHLAGAVGHGPEFRTTSLRLLEDIGMPVLADLLHTAYRLHGLDTGVDGEDRTLLRIGRLLRQAERTSNAAEREAFFTKAQSLASRHQIALAVARATAGAEERREEPTWETVLIGETGKRSLARYVRLILEIARANDVRVAIYTSNTRVTLYGFPSDIAVVQALYATLVTQMVADADAHLRSGAHKADQREIWNARRRRWELKPVHGSTARAAFYEAWADHIGERLAAARASARAAAVAADSPVAEGPTSTELALRAREVEIVDYFGRMRRDHGIRGTWKGAAHAGHAAPGSREAGVEAAARASLGTERALER
;
A
#
# COMPACT_ATOMS: atom_id res chain seq x y z
N MET A 1 -7.91 -34.20 3.24
CA MET A 1 -8.43 -32.82 3.12
C MET A 1 -8.56 -32.52 1.64
N PRO A 2 -9.66 -31.90 1.18
CA PRO A 2 -9.69 -31.33 -0.17
C PRO A 2 -8.50 -30.35 -0.33
N ASP A 3 -7.94 -30.27 -1.53
CA ASP A 3 -6.89 -29.34 -1.97
C ASP A 3 -5.43 -29.57 -1.52
N THR A 4 -5.13 -30.45 -0.55
CA THR A 4 -3.73 -30.63 -0.07
C THR A 4 -2.76 -31.01 -1.17
N ARG A 5 -3.18 -31.84 -2.13
CA ARG A 5 -2.34 -32.27 -3.24
C ARG A 5 -2.04 -31.10 -4.18
N GLU A 6 -3.04 -30.30 -4.47
CA GLU A 6 -2.97 -29.13 -5.33
C GLU A 6 -2.11 -28.02 -4.71
N VAL A 7 -2.17 -27.86 -3.37
CA VAL A 7 -1.31 -26.93 -2.64
C VAL A 7 0.16 -27.33 -2.76
N TYR A 8 0.49 -28.60 -2.53
CA TYR A 8 1.86 -29.07 -2.72
C TYR A 8 2.33 -28.91 -4.18
N ALA A 9 1.46 -29.19 -5.16
CA ALA A 9 1.80 -28.99 -6.56
C ALA A 9 2.09 -27.50 -6.88
N ALA A 10 1.32 -26.58 -6.31
CA ALA A 10 1.57 -25.15 -6.44
C ALA A 10 2.86 -24.71 -5.74
N GLU A 11 3.14 -25.23 -4.55
CA GLU A 11 4.37 -24.91 -3.81
C GLU A 11 5.61 -25.50 -4.48
N ASP A 12 5.51 -26.67 -5.11
CA ASP A 12 6.56 -27.25 -5.95
C ASP A 12 6.84 -26.39 -7.18
N LEU A 13 5.79 -25.88 -7.84
CA LEU A 13 5.92 -24.93 -8.96
C LEU A 13 6.61 -23.64 -8.50
N PHE A 14 6.18 -23.09 -7.37
CA PHE A 14 6.79 -21.92 -6.75
C PHE A 14 8.28 -22.16 -6.42
N ALA A 15 8.61 -23.29 -5.80
CA ALA A 15 9.98 -23.69 -5.51
C ALA A 15 10.84 -23.79 -6.77
N GLY A 16 10.28 -24.32 -7.87
CA GLY A 16 10.92 -24.39 -9.17
C GLY A 16 11.25 -23.01 -9.76
N TRP A 17 10.35 -22.03 -9.61
CA TRP A 17 10.60 -20.64 -10.00
C TRP A 17 11.70 -19.97 -9.17
N LEU A 18 11.76 -20.24 -7.86
CA LEU A 18 12.83 -19.74 -7.00
C LEU A 18 14.19 -20.34 -7.39
N ASP A 19 14.21 -21.63 -7.74
CA ASP A 19 15.42 -22.31 -8.20
C ASP A 19 15.86 -21.77 -9.57
N GLU A 20 14.92 -21.37 -10.45
CA GLU A 20 15.20 -20.67 -11.70
C GLU A 20 15.79 -19.29 -11.46
N ALA A 21 15.14 -18.45 -10.65
CA ALA A 21 15.63 -17.12 -10.32
C ALA A 21 17.03 -17.16 -9.67
N SER A 22 17.31 -18.19 -8.87
CA SER A 22 18.62 -18.37 -8.22
C SER A 22 19.74 -18.75 -9.21
N ARG A 23 19.41 -19.36 -10.36
CA ARG A 23 20.40 -19.70 -11.41
C ARG A 23 20.83 -18.49 -12.23
N THR A 24 19.98 -17.47 -12.33
CA THR A 24 20.24 -16.23 -13.09
C THR A 24 20.03 -14.98 -12.22
N PRO A 25 20.88 -14.74 -11.19
CA PRO A 25 20.72 -13.58 -10.32
C PRO A 25 20.74 -12.27 -11.10
N GLY A 26 19.75 -11.41 -10.87
CA GLY A 26 19.63 -10.11 -11.53
C GLY A 26 18.86 -10.12 -12.86
N GLU A 27 18.52 -11.30 -13.40
CA GLU A 27 17.60 -11.40 -14.53
C GLU A 27 16.15 -11.52 -14.04
N PRO A 28 15.20 -10.76 -14.61
CA PRO A 28 13.80 -10.89 -14.27
C PRO A 28 13.24 -12.27 -14.64
N LEU A 29 12.59 -12.92 -13.68
CA LEU A 29 11.86 -14.17 -13.86
C LEU A 29 10.62 -13.93 -14.72
N ARG A 30 10.42 -14.75 -15.76
CA ARG A 30 9.29 -14.63 -16.69
C ARG A 30 8.35 -15.82 -16.53
N VAL A 31 7.21 -15.58 -15.90
CA VAL A 31 6.19 -16.62 -15.65
C VAL A 31 5.05 -16.47 -16.66
N ARG A 32 4.72 -17.54 -17.37
CA ARG A 32 3.56 -17.56 -18.28
C ARG A 32 2.28 -17.92 -17.53
N VAL A 33 1.28 -17.06 -17.62
CA VAL A 33 -0.05 -17.26 -17.03
C VAL A 33 -1.09 -17.13 -18.14
N GLY A 34 -1.61 -18.28 -18.60
CA GLY A 34 -2.44 -18.33 -19.81
C GLY A 34 -1.65 -17.85 -21.04
N SER A 35 -2.17 -16.86 -21.77
CA SER A 35 -1.51 -16.23 -22.91
C SER A 35 -0.54 -15.10 -22.52
N ALA A 36 -0.61 -14.61 -21.28
CA ALA A 36 0.20 -13.48 -20.81
C ALA A 36 1.54 -13.95 -20.20
N VAL A 37 2.58 -13.14 -20.34
CA VAL A 37 3.85 -13.31 -19.63
C VAL A 37 3.95 -12.24 -18.57
N GLN A 38 4.08 -12.67 -17.32
CA GLN A 38 4.31 -11.80 -16.17
C GLN A 38 5.80 -11.81 -15.83
N VAL A 39 6.33 -10.64 -15.45
CA VAL A 39 7.74 -10.44 -15.14
C VAL A 39 7.87 -10.14 -13.64
N PHE A 40 8.74 -10.88 -12.97
CA PHE A 40 8.97 -10.78 -11.54
C PHE A 40 10.46 -10.56 -11.25
N GLU A 41 10.76 -9.74 -10.24
CA GLU A 41 12.08 -9.60 -9.64
C GLU A 41 11.99 -10.13 -8.20
N PRO A 42 12.05 -11.47 -8.01
CA PRO A 42 11.81 -12.08 -6.71
C PRO A 42 12.90 -11.73 -5.70
N GLU A 43 12.50 -11.57 -4.44
CA GLU A 43 13.46 -11.50 -3.34
C GLU A 43 14.27 -12.80 -3.26
N THR A 44 15.52 -12.71 -2.80
CA THR A 44 16.38 -13.89 -2.65
C THR A 44 15.88 -14.79 -1.53
N GLU A 45 15.67 -16.08 -1.84
CA GLU A 45 15.25 -17.06 -0.85
C GLU A 45 16.41 -17.46 0.08
N PRO A 46 16.26 -17.30 1.41
CA PRO A 46 17.24 -17.85 2.36
C PRO A 46 17.36 -19.38 2.26
N ARG A 47 18.59 -19.88 2.39
CA ARG A 47 18.93 -21.31 2.48
C ARG A 47 19.66 -21.58 3.78
N PHE A 48 19.49 -22.77 4.33
CA PHE A 48 20.02 -23.12 5.65
C PHE A 48 20.98 -24.32 5.55
N THR A 49 21.93 -24.42 6.48
CA THR A 49 22.86 -25.55 6.52
C THR A 49 22.32 -26.71 7.34
N ASP A 50 21.56 -26.42 8.40
CA ASP A 50 21.08 -27.36 9.41
C ASP A 50 19.83 -26.82 10.15
N PRO A 51 19.16 -27.64 10.97
CA PRO A 51 17.99 -27.21 11.74
C PRO A 51 18.25 -26.09 12.77
N ALA A 52 19.48 -25.87 13.23
CA ALA A 52 19.78 -24.80 14.18
C ALA A 52 19.73 -23.43 13.49
N HIS A 53 20.27 -23.30 12.27
CA HIS A 53 20.08 -22.08 11.47
C HIS A 53 18.61 -21.84 11.09
N VAL A 54 17.80 -22.90 10.96
CA VAL A 54 16.36 -22.77 10.78
C VAL A 54 15.69 -22.18 12.04
N GLN A 55 16.08 -22.62 13.24
CA GLN A 55 15.59 -22.04 14.50
C GLN A 55 15.81 -20.52 14.53
N GLU A 56 17.04 -20.07 14.26
CA GLU A 56 17.36 -18.64 14.27
C GLU A 56 16.53 -17.84 13.26
N PHE A 57 16.23 -18.43 12.10
CA PHE A 57 15.38 -17.80 11.10
C PHE A 57 13.92 -17.70 11.57
N VAL A 58 13.36 -18.77 12.14
CA VAL A 58 12.00 -18.78 12.70
C VAL A 58 11.88 -17.76 13.83
N ASP A 59 12.86 -17.68 14.72
CA ASP A 59 12.89 -16.70 15.82
C ASP A 59 12.88 -15.26 15.28
N ARG A 60 13.69 -14.96 14.24
CA ARG A 60 13.70 -13.65 13.60
C ARG A 60 12.37 -13.32 12.92
N VAL A 61 11.73 -14.29 12.27
CA VAL A 61 10.42 -14.11 11.63
C VAL A 61 9.36 -13.75 12.67
N LEU A 62 9.22 -14.54 13.73
CA LEU A 62 8.20 -14.28 14.77
C LEU A 62 8.47 -12.95 15.50
N ALA A 63 9.73 -12.67 15.83
CA ALA A 63 10.11 -11.39 16.43
C ALA A 63 9.78 -10.20 15.52
N HIS A 64 9.96 -10.34 14.20
CA HIS A 64 9.59 -9.30 13.23
C HIS A 64 8.07 -9.07 13.19
N LEU A 65 7.26 -10.14 13.20
CA LEU A 65 5.80 -10.03 13.22
C LEU A 65 5.32 -9.30 14.48
N VAL A 66 5.85 -9.66 15.65
CA VAL A 66 5.53 -8.99 16.92
C VAL A 66 5.96 -7.51 16.89
N ALA A 67 7.19 -7.21 16.44
CA ALA A 67 7.70 -5.84 16.39
C ALA A 67 6.89 -4.94 15.42
N THR A 68 6.42 -5.51 14.31
CA THR A 68 5.57 -4.82 13.33
C THR A 68 4.10 -4.77 13.72
N GLY A 69 3.71 -5.45 14.80
CA GLY A 69 2.33 -5.49 15.31
C GLY A 69 1.38 -6.31 14.43
N SER A 70 1.92 -7.26 13.66
CA SER A 70 1.12 -8.19 12.85
C SER A 70 0.53 -9.28 13.73
N ALA A 71 -0.79 -9.27 13.90
CA ALA A 71 -1.52 -10.22 14.74
C ALA A 71 -2.11 -11.40 13.95
N TYR A 72 -1.92 -12.62 14.47
CA TYR A 72 -2.40 -13.89 13.91
C TYR A 72 -3.24 -14.62 14.98
N ALA A 73 -4.53 -14.35 15.02
CA ALA A 73 -5.42 -14.89 16.06
C ALA A 73 -5.85 -16.34 15.76
N ASP A 74 -5.78 -17.23 16.75
CA ASP A 74 -6.16 -18.65 16.65
C ASP A 74 -7.67 -18.93 16.82
N HIS A 75 -8.52 -17.96 16.55
CA HIS A 75 -9.97 -17.95 16.85
C HIS A 75 -10.35 -17.97 18.34
N THR A 76 -9.41 -18.23 19.25
CA THR A 76 -9.61 -18.15 20.71
C THR A 76 -9.17 -16.81 21.30
N GLY A 77 -8.53 -15.97 20.48
CA GLY A 77 -8.04 -14.63 20.84
C GLY A 77 -6.56 -14.62 21.23
N LEU A 78 -5.86 -15.75 21.12
CA LEU A 78 -4.41 -15.82 21.29
C LEU A 78 -3.73 -15.38 19.99
N ASP A 79 -2.80 -14.42 20.09
CA ASP A 79 -1.93 -14.04 18.97
C ASP A 79 -0.77 -15.02 18.84
N LEU A 80 -0.84 -15.88 17.83
CA LEU A 80 0.13 -16.92 17.54
C LEU A 80 1.50 -16.36 17.16
N ALA A 81 1.60 -15.12 16.65
CA ALA A 81 2.89 -14.49 16.41
C ALA A 81 3.73 -14.32 17.69
N GLY A 82 3.06 -14.23 18.86
CA GLY A 82 3.71 -14.15 20.16
C GLY A 82 4.06 -15.51 20.78
N VAL A 83 3.71 -16.62 20.14
CA VAL A 83 3.96 -17.98 20.66
C VAL A 83 5.30 -18.49 20.13
N PRO A 84 6.26 -18.87 20.98
CA PRO A 84 7.54 -19.40 20.53
C PRO A 84 7.39 -20.70 19.72
N VAL A 85 8.24 -20.88 18.72
CA VAL A 85 8.31 -22.11 17.92
C VAL A 85 9.70 -22.74 18.07
N VAL A 86 9.72 -24.05 18.35
CA VAL A 86 10.95 -24.84 18.45
C VAL A 86 11.14 -25.67 17.19
N VAL A 87 12.32 -25.56 16.59
CA VAL A 87 12.75 -26.35 15.46
C VAL A 87 13.55 -27.54 15.97
N ARG A 88 13.16 -28.75 15.56
CA ARG A 88 13.86 -29.99 15.89
C ARG A 88 14.24 -30.77 14.65
N ALA A 89 15.34 -31.51 14.73
CA ALA A 89 15.71 -32.46 13.68
C ALA A 89 14.67 -33.59 13.59
N ARG A 90 14.26 -33.93 12.37
CA ARG A 90 13.36 -35.04 12.09
C ARG A 90 14.16 -36.32 11.79
N ARG A 91 13.69 -37.46 12.30
CA ARG A 91 14.32 -38.78 12.05
C ARG A 91 14.17 -39.29 10.60
N GLY A 92 13.17 -38.83 9.85
CA GLY A 92 12.92 -39.23 8.46
C GLY A 92 12.98 -38.03 7.51
N HIS A 93 13.25 -38.27 6.23
CA HIS A 93 13.53 -37.23 5.24
C HIS A 93 12.39 -36.89 4.27
N THR A 94 11.29 -37.64 4.33
CA THR A 94 10.19 -37.54 3.35
C THR A 94 9.27 -36.36 3.52
N ARG A 95 9.31 -35.67 4.67
CA ARG A 95 8.51 -34.46 4.93
C ARG A 95 9.13 -33.59 6.02
N ALA A 96 8.90 -32.28 5.93
CA ALA A 96 8.83 -31.38 7.07
C ALA A 96 7.38 -31.38 7.60
N HIS A 97 7.18 -31.02 8.86
CA HIS A 97 5.83 -30.77 9.38
C HIS A 97 5.86 -29.98 10.68
N TYR A 98 4.83 -29.16 10.87
CA TYR A 98 4.40 -28.61 12.14
C TYR A 98 3.63 -29.66 12.97
N GLU A 99 3.86 -29.67 14.29
CA GLU A 99 3.19 -30.53 15.26
C GLU A 99 2.09 -29.75 15.98
N TYR A 100 0.88 -30.30 15.95
CA TYR A 100 -0.34 -29.67 16.49
C TYR A 100 -0.64 -30.09 17.96
N ASP A 101 0.35 -30.56 18.72
CA ASP A 101 0.13 -31.12 20.05
C ASP A 101 -0.56 -30.13 21.02
N GLU A 102 -1.39 -30.69 21.91
CA GLU A 102 -2.29 -29.97 22.81
C GLU A 102 -1.56 -28.90 23.64
N LEU A 103 -2.05 -27.65 23.55
CA LEU A 103 -1.61 -26.47 24.27
C LEU A 103 -1.36 -26.69 25.78
N PRO A 104 -0.50 -25.89 26.45
CA PRO A 104 -0.04 -24.58 25.95
C PRO A 104 1.49 -24.33 25.88
N ALA A 105 1.81 -23.38 24.98
CA ALA A 105 2.91 -22.41 24.97
C ALA A 105 4.14 -22.62 24.05
N ARG A 106 4.20 -23.65 23.19
CA ARG A 106 5.21 -23.72 22.13
C ARG A 106 4.74 -24.51 20.91
N GLY A 107 4.94 -23.97 19.71
CA GLY A 107 4.81 -24.72 18.46
C GLY A 107 6.07 -25.54 18.19
N VAL A 108 5.97 -26.67 17.49
CA VAL A 108 7.15 -27.47 17.10
C VAL A 108 7.18 -27.68 15.59
N ILE A 109 8.30 -27.34 14.95
CA ILE A 109 8.57 -27.63 13.54
C ILE A 109 9.63 -28.73 13.47
N ALA A 110 9.30 -29.84 12.81
CA ALA A 110 10.21 -30.94 12.59
C ALA A 110 10.82 -30.91 11.18
N ILE A 111 12.10 -30.55 11.07
CA ILE A 111 12.83 -30.40 9.80
C ILE A 111 13.83 -31.55 9.61
N PRO A 112 13.79 -32.25 8.46
CA PRO A 112 14.82 -33.20 8.06
C PRO A 112 16.21 -32.54 7.92
N PRO A 113 17.25 -33.06 8.60
CA PRO A 113 18.60 -32.53 8.44
C PRO A 113 19.23 -33.03 7.13
N ARG A 114 20.28 -32.35 6.67
CA ARG A 114 20.93 -32.63 5.38
C ARG A 114 21.49 -34.05 5.31
N GLU A 115 22.06 -34.56 6.40
CA GLU A 115 22.74 -35.86 6.45
C GLU A 115 21.78 -37.04 6.23
N LEU A 116 20.47 -36.81 6.43
CA LEU A 116 19.43 -37.81 6.20
C LEU A 116 18.77 -37.68 4.81
N GLY A 117 19.29 -36.81 3.93
CA GLY A 117 18.68 -36.49 2.64
C GLY A 117 17.66 -35.33 2.70
N GLY A 118 17.64 -34.59 3.81
CA GLY A 118 16.69 -33.50 4.08
C GLY A 118 17.01 -32.16 3.42
N ALA A 119 17.99 -32.08 2.52
CA ALA A 119 18.47 -30.82 1.95
C ALA A 119 17.36 -29.98 1.29
N TRP A 120 16.35 -30.63 0.71
CA TRP A 120 15.19 -29.97 0.11
C TRP A 120 14.37 -29.14 1.12
N SER A 121 14.39 -29.52 2.40
CA SER A 121 13.65 -28.85 3.48
C SER A 121 14.40 -27.67 4.12
N LEU A 122 15.70 -27.54 3.85
CA LEU A 122 16.56 -26.49 4.40
C LEU A 122 16.53 -25.21 3.52
N ARG A 123 15.33 -24.74 3.22
CA ARG A 123 15.05 -23.53 2.43
C ARG A 123 13.88 -22.75 3.03
N ALA A 124 13.88 -21.43 2.87
CA ALA A 124 12.87 -20.58 3.49
C ALA A 124 11.44 -20.91 3.04
N ALA A 125 11.21 -21.26 1.77
CA ALA A 125 9.85 -21.60 1.31
C ALA A 125 9.23 -22.77 2.12
N VAL A 126 10.01 -23.81 2.41
CA VAL A 126 9.55 -24.95 3.22
C VAL A 126 9.38 -24.55 4.68
N VAL A 127 10.33 -23.79 5.24
CA VAL A 127 10.23 -23.37 6.65
C VAL A 127 9.03 -22.44 6.87
N LEU A 128 8.80 -21.49 5.96
CA LEU A 128 7.69 -20.55 6.02
C LEU A 128 6.33 -21.24 5.82
N HIS A 129 6.26 -22.35 5.07
CA HIS A 129 5.08 -23.20 5.03
C HIS A 129 4.73 -23.75 6.43
N GLU A 130 5.72 -24.24 7.17
CA GLU A 130 5.50 -24.76 8.53
C GLU A 130 5.17 -23.65 9.53
N VAL A 131 5.78 -22.47 9.38
CA VAL A 131 5.38 -21.27 10.15
C VAL A 131 3.94 -20.85 9.81
N ALA A 132 3.50 -20.99 8.56
CA ALA A 132 2.12 -20.69 8.20
C ALA A 132 1.12 -21.65 8.86
N HIS A 133 1.45 -22.94 9.02
CA HIS A 133 0.64 -23.85 9.85
C HIS A 133 0.55 -23.38 11.30
N HIS A 134 1.69 -22.97 11.88
CA HIS A 134 1.72 -22.41 13.22
C HIS A 134 0.80 -21.19 13.36
N LEU A 135 0.88 -20.25 12.41
CA LEU A 135 0.15 -18.98 12.45
C LEU A 135 -1.34 -19.10 12.06
N ALA A 136 -1.72 -20.11 11.28
CA ALA A 136 -3.10 -20.34 10.90
C ALA A 136 -3.91 -20.98 12.03
N GLY A 137 -3.27 -21.70 12.96
CA GLY A 137 -3.94 -22.37 14.08
C GLY A 137 -4.91 -23.50 13.68
N ALA A 138 -5.03 -23.80 12.39
CA ALA A 138 -5.95 -24.79 11.83
C ALA A 138 -5.18 -25.91 11.12
N VAL A 139 -5.74 -27.14 11.16
CA VAL A 139 -5.13 -28.31 10.52
C VAL A 139 -5.46 -28.31 9.02
N GLY A 140 -4.42 -28.39 8.18
CA GLY A 140 -4.54 -28.62 6.74
C GLY A 140 -4.22 -27.38 5.89
N HIS A 141 -4.55 -27.44 4.59
CA HIS A 141 -4.11 -26.45 3.59
C HIS A 141 -5.28 -25.70 2.94
N GLY A 142 -6.34 -25.43 3.70
CA GLY A 142 -7.53 -24.72 3.22
C GLY A 142 -7.28 -23.23 2.91
N PRO A 143 -8.33 -22.46 2.55
CA PRO A 143 -8.22 -21.04 2.22
C PRO A 143 -7.52 -20.21 3.31
N GLU A 144 -7.81 -20.49 4.58
CA GLU A 144 -7.18 -19.83 5.73
C GLU A 144 -5.66 -20.02 5.77
N PHE A 145 -5.19 -21.26 5.57
CA PHE A 145 -3.76 -21.56 5.46
C PHE A 145 -3.14 -20.78 4.29
N ARG A 146 -3.74 -20.85 3.10
CA ARG A 146 -3.21 -20.18 1.90
C ARG A 146 -3.14 -18.67 2.09
N THR A 147 -4.19 -18.05 2.64
CA THR A 147 -4.20 -16.62 2.99
C THR A 147 -3.13 -16.31 4.03
N THR A 148 -2.94 -17.16 5.04
CA THR A 148 -1.90 -17.00 6.06
C THR A 148 -0.50 -17.07 5.47
N SER A 149 -0.19 -18.05 4.60
CA SER A 149 1.11 -18.19 3.93
C SER A 149 1.47 -16.94 3.12
N LEU A 150 0.48 -16.41 2.41
CA LEU A 150 0.62 -15.22 1.58
C LEU A 150 0.78 -13.95 2.42
N ARG A 151 -0.03 -13.83 3.49
CA ARG A 151 0.04 -12.75 4.46
C ARG A 151 1.39 -12.73 5.17
N LEU A 152 1.92 -13.90 5.53
CA LEU A 152 3.22 -14.07 6.18
C LEU A 152 4.35 -13.54 5.31
N LEU A 153 4.41 -13.96 4.04
CA LEU A 153 5.42 -13.48 3.08
C LEU A 153 5.38 -11.95 2.93
N GLU A 154 4.17 -11.38 2.85
CA GLU A 154 4.00 -9.91 2.81
C GLU A 154 4.50 -9.24 4.11
N ASP A 155 4.16 -9.81 5.27
CA ASP A 155 4.52 -9.23 6.58
C ASP A 155 6.02 -9.25 6.84
N ILE A 156 6.75 -10.24 6.34
CA ILE A 156 8.21 -10.34 6.50
C ILE A 156 9.00 -9.62 5.39
N GLY A 157 8.31 -8.81 4.56
CA GLY A 157 8.94 -8.01 3.52
C GLY A 157 9.36 -8.82 2.29
N MET A 158 8.66 -9.91 1.97
CA MET A 158 8.81 -10.69 0.72
C MET A 158 7.57 -10.61 -0.18
N PRO A 159 7.15 -9.39 -0.58
CA PRO A 159 5.95 -9.19 -1.38
C PRO A 159 6.00 -9.85 -2.76
N VAL A 160 7.14 -9.90 -3.45
CA VAL A 160 7.20 -10.52 -4.78
C VAL A 160 7.09 -12.04 -4.68
N LEU A 161 7.68 -12.64 -3.65
CA LEU A 161 7.46 -14.05 -3.34
C LEU A 161 6.00 -14.36 -3.02
N ALA A 162 5.29 -13.47 -2.30
CA ALA A 162 3.86 -13.63 -2.06
C ALA A 162 3.04 -13.60 -3.36
N ASP A 163 3.40 -12.74 -4.31
CA ASP A 163 2.74 -12.67 -5.62
C ASP A 163 3.03 -13.90 -6.48
N LEU A 164 4.26 -14.43 -6.44
CA LEU A 164 4.62 -15.68 -7.10
C LEU A 164 3.86 -16.87 -6.49
N LEU A 165 3.84 -17.02 -5.17
CA LEU A 165 3.09 -18.10 -4.51
C LEU A 165 1.58 -18.01 -4.82
N HIS A 166 1.02 -16.80 -4.82
CA HIS A 166 -0.36 -16.58 -5.22
C HIS A 166 -0.62 -16.98 -6.68
N THR A 167 0.31 -16.65 -7.58
CA THR A 167 0.24 -17.04 -8.99
C THR A 167 0.26 -18.56 -9.13
N ALA A 168 1.10 -19.26 -8.36
CA ALA A 168 1.11 -20.72 -8.33
C ALA A 168 -0.23 -21.28 -7.84
N TYR A 169 -0.78 -20.78 -6.72
CA TYR A 169 -2.11 -21.21 -6.24
C TYR A 169 -3.18 -21.04 -7.31
N ARG A 170 -3.23 -19.90 -8.00
CA ARG A 170 -4.19 -19.66 -9.09
C ARG A 170 -4.03 -20.64 -10.26
N LEU A 171 -2.80 -20.94 -10.68
CA LEU A 171 -2.56 -21.90 -11.77
C LEU A 171 -3.02 -23.31 -11.42
N HIS A 172 -3.07 -23.65 -10.12
CA HIS A 172 -3.58 -24.91 -9.62
C HIS A 172 -5.07 -24.86 -9.22
N GLY A 173 -5.79 -23.79 -9.57
CA GLY A 173 -7.23 -23.65 -9.31
C GLY A 173 -7.58 -23.43 -7.84
N LEU A 174 -6.61 -23.01 -7.02
CA LEU A 174 -6.81 -22.76 -5.59
C LEU A 174 -7.23 -21.32 -5.35
N ASP A 175 -8.35 -21.15 -4.65
CA ASP A 175 -8.80 -19.86 -4.15
C ASP A 175 -8.17 -19.56 -2.78
N THR A 176 -7.84 -18.32 -2.48
CA THR A 176 -7.32 -17.90 -1.17
C THR A 176 -8.43 -17.55 -0.18
N GLY A 177 -9.70 -17.46 -0.60
CA GLY A 177 -10.83 -17.09 0.27
C GLY A 177 -10.94 -15.59 0.53
N VAL A 178 -10.15 -14.80 -0.20
CA VAL A 178 -10.21 -13.35 -0.35
C VAL A 178 -9.95 -13.11 -1.82
N ASP A 179 -10.89 -12.48 -2.52
CA ASP A 179 -10.72 -12.18 -3.95
C ASP A 179 -9.45 -11.34 -4.16
N GLY A 180 -8.87 -11.43 -5.36
CA GLY A 180 -7.65 -10.68 -5.70
C GLY A 180 -7.77 -9.17 -5.48
N GLU A 181 -8.99 -8.62 -5.55
CA GLU A 181 -9.31 -7.21 -5.34
C GLU A 181 -9.23 -6.83 -3.86
N ASP A 182 -9.96 -7.54 -3.00
CA ASP A 182 -9.95 -7.33 -1.54
C ASP A 182 -8.56 -7.50 -0.94
N ARG A 183 -7.79 -8.50 -1.42
CA ARG A 183 -6.43 -8.72 -0.95
C ARG A 183 -5.48 -7.60 -1.37
N THR A 184 -5.67 -7.05 -2.56
CA THR A 184 -4.84 -5.94 -3.04
C THR A 184 -5.09 -4.68 -2.21
N LEU A 185 -6.35 -4.37 -1.90
CA LEU A 185 -6.71 -3.26 -1.02
C LEU A 185 -6.21 -3.46 0.42
N LEU A 186 -6.33 -4.67 0.98
CA LEU A 186 -5.78 -5.01 2.29
C LEU A 186 -4.26 -4.84 2.34
N ARG A 187 -3.56 -5.22 1.26
CA ARG A 187 -2.11 -5.08 1.13
C ARG A 187 -1.66 -3.62 0.99
N ILE A 188 -2.39 -2.81 0.21
CA ILE A 188 -2.18 -1.36 0.15
C ILE A 188 -2.34 -0.77 1.56
N GLY A 189 -3.45 -1.04 2.25
CA GLY A 189 -3.68 -0.57 3.61
C GLY A 189 -2.60 -1.03 4.60
N ARG A 190 -2.05 -2.23 4.43
CA ARG A 190 -0.97 -2.75 5.27
C ARG A 190 0.36 -2.04 5.04
N LEU A 191 0.76 -1.88 3.79
CA LEU A 191 1.98 -1.16 3.42
C LEU A 191 1.94 0.29 3.94
N LEU A 192 0.78 0.93 3.87
CA LEU A 192 0.57 2.28 4.42
C LEU A 192 0.73 2.30 5.95
N ARG A 193 0.16 1.32 6.67
CA ARG A 193 0.37 1.19 8.14
C ARG A 193 1.82 0.91 8.52
N GLN A 194 2.54 0.10 7.74
CA GLN A 194 3.96 -0.17 7.96
C GLN A 194 4.79 1.11 7.80
N ALA A 195 4.47 1.91 6.78
CA ALA A 195 5.10 3.20 6.57
C ALA A 195 4.84 4.19 7.73
N GLU A 196 3.64 4.19 8.32
CA GLU A 196 3.33 5.00 9.50
C GLU A 196 4.14 4.59 10.75
N ARG A 197 4.42 3.29 10.92
CA ARG A 197 5.08 2.77 12.11
C ARG A 197 6.61 2.96 12.11
N THR A 198 7.25 2.96 10.94
CA THR A 198 8.71 3.05 10.89
C THR A 198 9.21 4.48 11.11
N SER A 199 10.20 4.64 11.98
CA SER A 199 10.95 5.90 12.15
C SER A 199 12.03 6.09 11.09
N ASN A 200 12.34 5.06 10.30
CA ASN A 200 13.34 5.11 9.24
C ASN A 200 12.71 5.69 7.96
N ALA A 201 13.23 6.82 7.49
CA ALA A 201 12.72 7.51 6.31
C ALA A 201 12.85 6.68 5.02
N ALA A 202 13.91 5.90 4.86
CA ALA A 202 14.11 5.07 3.67
C ALA A 202 13.15 3.89 3.62
N GLU A 203 12.91 3.26 4.78
CA GLU A 203 11.95 2.16 4.92
C GLU A 203 10.51 2.66 4.70
N ARG A 204 10.18 3.83 5.27
CA ARG A 204 8.90 4.51 5.03
C ARG A 204 8.66 4.73 3.55
N GLU A 205 9.66 5.25 2.83
CA GLU A 205 9.58 5.51 1.40
C GLU A 205 9.43 4.24 0.57
N ALA A 206 10.11 3.16 0.94
CA ALA A 206 9.97 1.87 0.27
C ALA A 206 8.54 1.32 0.40
N PHE A 207 7.96 1.36 1.61
CA PHE A 207 6.59 0.89 1.84
C PHE A 207 5.55 1.74 1.10
N PHE A 208 5.66 3.07 1.14
CA PHE A 208 4.81 3.95 0.34
C PHE A 208 4.94 3.67 -1.16
N THR A 209 6.17 3.47 -1.64
CA THR A 209 6.42 3.18 -3.06
C THR A 209 5.73 1.93 -3.52
N LYS A 210 5.82 0.90 -2.70
CA LYS A 210 5.15 -0.36 -3.00
C LYS A 210 3.63 -0.20 -2.97
N ALA A 211 3.07 0.53 -1.99
CA ALA A 211 1.63 0.73 -1.87
C ALA A 211 1.07 1.45 -3.10
N GLN A 212 1.74 2.50 -3.56
CA GLN A 212 1.31 3.31 -4.71
C GLN A 212 1.44 2.60 -6.04
N SER A 213 2.55 1.89 -6.25
CA SER A 213 2.72 1.02 -7.42
C SER A 213 1.64 -0.06 -7.48
N LEU A 214 1.29 -0.63 -6.33
CA LEU A 214 0.26 -1.65 -6.22
C LEU A 214 -1.15 -1.08 -6.49
N ALA A 215 -1.49 0.07 -5.89
CA ALA A 215 -2.74 0.78 -6.12
C ALA A 215 -2.92 1.15 -7.61
N SER A 216 -1.88 1.72 -8.23
CA SER A 216 -1.94 2.12 -9.65
C SER A 216 -2.13 0.92 -10.58
N ARG A 217 -1.38 -0.17 -10.36
CA ARG A 217 -1.53 -1.40 -11.15
C ARG A 217 -2.91 -2.02 -10.97
N HIS A 218 -3.42 -2.02 -9.74
CA HIS A 218 -4.75 -2.53 -9.42
C HIS A 218 -5.85 -1.75 -10.15
N GLN A 219 -5.82 -0.41 -10.09
CA GLN A 219 -6.79 0.44 -10.80
C GLN A 219 -6.76 0.24 -12.32
N ILE A 220 -5.57 0.09 -12.92
CA ILE A 220 -5.43 -0.18 -14.35
C ILE A 220 -5.99 -1.57 -14.69
N ALA A 221 -5.65 -2.59 -13.90
CA ALA A 221 -6.15 -3.94 -14.09
C ALA A 221 -7.68 -4.00 -14.00
N LEU A 222 -8.28 -3.31 -13.02
CA LEU A 222 -9.73 -3.18 -12.90
C LEU A 222 -10.33 -2.49 -14.13
N ALA A 223 -9.73 -1.39 -14.61
CA ALA A 223 -10.22 -0.70 -15.80
C ALA A 223 -10.24 -1.64 -17.02
N VAL A 224 -9.14 -2.36 -17.27
CA VAL A 224 -9.03 -3.31 -18.40
C VAL A 224 -9.99 -4.49 -18.23
N ALA A 225 -10.10 -5.05 -17.02
CA ALA A 225 -11.02 -6.14 -16.73
C ALA A 225 -12.49 -5.73 -16.99
N ARG A 226 -12.89 -4.51 -16.63
CA ARG A 226 -14.23 -3.98 -16.93
C ARG A 226 -14.50 -3.82 -18.42
N ALA A 227 -13.50 -3.42 -19.19
CA ALA A 227 -13.63 -3.23 -20.63
C ALA A 227 -13.72 -4.56 -21.39
N THR A 228 -13.17 -5.64 -20.82
CA THR A 228 -13.11 -6.97 -21.43
C THR A 228 -14.16 -7.95 -20.89
N ALA A 229 -14.71 -7.71 -19.70
CA ALA A 229 -15.77 -8.53 -19.12
C ALA A 229 -17.12 -8.26 -19.79
N GLY A 230 -17.80 -9.33 -20.23
CA GLY A 230 -19.22 -9.30 -20.55
C GLY A 230 -20.05 -8.88 -19.33
N ALA A 231 -21.10 -8.11 -19.54
CA ALA A 231 -21.94 -7.53 -18.48
C ALA A 231 -22.49 -8.64 -17.56
N GLU A 232 -22.00 -8.75 -16.32
CA GLU A 232 -22.81 -8.81 -15.08
C GLU A 232 -22.04 -9.23 -13.82
N GLU A 233 -20.95 -10.01 -13.88
CA GLU A 233 -20.45 -10.64 -12.63
C GLU A 233 -19.31 -9.94 -11.87
N ARG A 234 -18.57 -8.97 -12.45
CA ARG A 234 -17.39 -8.36 -11.79
C ARG A 234 -17.18 -6.86 -12.07
N ARG A 235 -18.25 -6.10 -12.27
CA ARG A 235 -18.16 -4.67 -12.59
C ARG A 235 -18.52 -3.82 -11.35
N GLU A 236 -17.53 -3.23 -10.69
CA GLU A 236 -17.80 -2.18 -9.67
C GLU A 236 -18.69 -1.06 -10.26
N GLU A 237 -19.61 -0.49 -9.51
CA GLU A 237 -20.33 0.70 -9.99
C GLU A 237 -19.82 1.94 -9.28
N PRO A 238 -19.79 3.11 -9.94
CA PRO A 238 -19.47 4.36 -9.27
C PRO A 238 -20.39 4.57 -8.06
N THR A 239 -19.80 4.85 -6.91
CA THR A 239 -20.49 5.08 -5.65
C THR A 239 -20.05 6.41 -5.04
N TRP A 240 -20.56 6.73 -3.87
CA TRP A 240 -20.14 7.89 -3.10
C TRP A 240 -19.99 7.57 -1.61
N GLU A 241 -19.04 8.23 -0.97
CA GLU A 241 -18.82 8.14 0.47
C GLU A 241 -18.50 9.51 1.06
N THR A 242 -18.94 9.73 2.30
CA THR A 242 -18.69 11.00 3.00
C THR A 242 -17.57 10.84 4.02
N VAL A 243 -16.52 11.63 3.87
CA VAL A 243 -15.36 11.66 4.75
C VAL A 243 -15.45 12.87 5.68
N LEU A 244 -15.29 12.62 6.98
CA LEU A 244 -15.19 13.68 7.99
C LEU A 244 -13.78 14.29 7.94
N ILE A 245 -13.70 15.60 7.74
CA ILE A 245 -12.44 16.36 7.74
C ILE A 245 -12.12 16.90 9.13
N GLY A 246 -13.15 17.24 9.90
CA GLY A 246 -12.99 17.69 11.28
C GLY A 246 -14.24 18.36 11.84
N GLU A 247 -14.15 18.75 13.10
CA GLU A 247 -15.25 19.40 13.82
C GLU A 247 -15.42 20.87 13.41
N THR A 248 -16.65 21.35 13.47
CA THR A 248 -16.98 22.77 13.24
C THR A 248 -16.15 23.69 14.16
N GLY A 249 -15.59 24.75 13.59
CA GLY A 249 -14.81 25.75 14.34
C GLY A 249 -13.33 25.40 14.53
N LYS A 250 -12.87 24.21 14.13
CA LYS A 250 -11.43 23.92 14.07
C LYS A 250 -10.75 24.77 13.00
N ARG A 251 -9.53 25.22 13.31
CA ARG A 251 -8.71 25.98 12.37
C ARG A 251 -8.20 25.05 11.26
N SER A 252 -7.91 25.61 10.09
CA SER A 252 -7.29 24.92 8.96
C SER A 252 -8.14 23.87 8.21
N LEU A 253 -9.43 23.71 8.50
CA LEU A 253 -10.31 22.78 7.78
C LEU A 253 -10.24 22.94 6.26
N ALA A 254 -10.26 24.18 5.75
CA ALA A 254 -10.15 24.45 4.31
C ALA A 254 -8.81 24.00 3.71
N ARG A 255 -7.74 23.88 4.50
CA ARG A 255 -6.43 23.36 4.07
C ARG A 255 -6.42 21.84 4.05
N TYR A 256 -7.09 21.21 5.01
CA TYR A 256 -7.29 19.75 5.01
C TYR A 256 -8.19 19.32 3.84
N VAL A 257 -9.23 20.10 3.53
CA VAL A 257 -10.02 19.95 2.31
C VAL A 257 -9.14 20.08 1.07
N ARG A 258 -8.20 21.03 1.04
CA ARG A 258 -7.28 21.18 -0.10
C ARG A 258 -6.45 19.91 -0.33
N LEU A 259 -5.89 19.33 0.74
CA LEU A 259 -5.12 18.08 0.61
C LEU A 259 -5.95 16.95 0.00
N ILE A 260 -7.16 16.69 0.49
CA ILE A 260 -7.99 15.60 -0.07
C ILE A 260 -8.41 15.89 -1.52
N LEU A 261 -8.57 17.15 -1.90
CA LEU A 261 -8.83 17.52 -3.30
C LEU A 261 -7.65 17.19 -4.22
N GLU A 262 -6.43 17.47 -3.80
CA GLU A 262 -5.23 17.15 -4.57
C GLU A 262 -5.03 15.63 -4.70
N ILE A 263 -5.25 14.87 -3.62
CA ILE A 263 -5.20 13.40 -3.64
C ILE A 263 -6.30 12.83 -4.56
N ALA A 264 -7.54 13.29 -4.41
CA ALA A 264 -8.67 12.80 -5.21
C ALA A 264 -8.49 13.08 -6.70
N ARG A 265 -7.98 14.27 -7.05
CA ARG A 265 -7.69 14.64 -8.45
C ARG A 265 -6.69 13.69 -9.10
N ALA A 266 -5.66 13.26 -8.37
CA ALA A 266 -4.65 12.33 -8.87
C ALA A 266 -5.16 10.87 -9.00
N ASN A 267 -6.29 10.54 -8.38
CA ASN A 267 -6.85 9.19 -8.31
C ASN A 267 -8.23 9.07 -8.98
N ASP A 268 -8.56 9.97 -9.92
CA ASP A 268 -9.79 9.95 -10.71
C ASP A 268 -11.11 10.02 -9.88
N VAL A 269 -11.04 10.58 -8.66
CA VAL A 269 -12.19 10.75 -7.76
C VAL A 269 -12.69 12.20 -7.79
N ARG A 270 -14.02 12.37 -7.90
CA ARG A 270 -14.68 13.69 -7.81
C ARG A 270 -15.07 14.00 -6.37
N VAL A 271 -15.06 15.28 -6.00
CA VAL A 271 -15.31 15.71 -4.62
C VAL A 271 -16.36 16.81 -4.59
N ALA A 272 -17.35 16.66 -3.70
CA ALA A 272 -18.21 17.75 -3.27
C ALA A 272 -17.87 18.15 -1.83
N ILE A 273 -17.95 19.44 -1.54
CA ILE A 273 -17.48 20.00 -0.27
C ILE A 273 -18.65 20.68 0.42
N TYR A 274 -18.82 20.41 1.70
CA TYR A 274 -19.81 21.11 2.52
C TYR A 274 -19.31 22.52 2.85
N THR A 275 -20.24 23.48 2.93
CA THR A 275 -19.92 24.91 3.17
C THR A 275 -19.11 25.14 4.45
N SER A 276 -19.25 24.26 5.45
CA SER A 276 -18.51 24.29 6.71
C SER A 276 -17.05 23.79 6.62
N ASN A 277 -16.65 23.17 5.50
CA ASN A 277 -15.40 22.42 5.35
C ASN A 277 -15.20 21.27 6.36
N THR A 278 -16.23 20.86 7.09
CA THR A 278 -16.14 19.81 8.12
C THR A 278 -16.16 18.41 7.55
N ARG A 279 -16.66 18.26 6.32
CA ARG A 279 -16.78 16.98 5.62
C ARG A 279 -16.75 17.22 4.11
N VAL A 280 -16.36 16.19 3.37
CA VAL A 280 -16.42 16.14 1.92
C VAL A 280 -17.09 14.84 1.49
N THR A 281 -17.74 14.84 0.32
CA THR A 281 -18.27 13.63 -0.30
C THR A 281 -17.40 13.30 -1.50
N LEU A 282 -16.84 12.09 -1.49
CA LEU A 282 -16.08 11.50 -2.58
C LEU A 282 -17.03 10.75 -3.51
N TYR A 283 -16.84 10.86 -4.82
CA TYR A 283 -17.60 10.18 -5.86
C TYR A 283 -16.63 9.52 -6.82
N GLY A 284 -16.71 8.20 -6.96
CA GLY A 284 -15.70 7.42 -7.66
C GLY A 284 -16.03 5.93 -7.61
N PHE A 285 -15.13 5.12 -8.16
CA PHE A 285 -15.22 3.68 -7.93
C PHE A 285 -14.83 3.34 -6.49
N PRO A 286 -15.43 2.29 -5.87
CA PRO A 286 -15.15 1.90 -4.49
C PRO A 286 -13.64 1.75 -4.22
N SER A 287 -12.93 1.05 -5.11
CA SER A 287 -11.48 0.88 -5.07
C SER A 287 -10.70 2.20 -5.03
N ASP A 288 -11.08 3.22 -5.83
CA ASP A 288 -10.42 4.52 -5.81
C ASP A 288 -10.73 5.33 -4.55
N ILE A 289 -11.98 5.28 -4.09
CA ILE A 289 -12.41 5.96 -2.87
C ILE A 289 -11.58 5.44 -1.69
N ALA A 290 -11.39 4.12 -1.60
CA ALA A 290 -10.56 3.50 -0.58
C ALA A 290 -9.09 3.97 -0.66
N VAL A 291 -8.51 4.06 -1.85
CA VAL A 291 -7.15 4.60 -2.06
C VAL A 291 -7.06 6.06 -1.59
N VAL A 292 -8.01 6.91 -1.96
CA VAL A 292 -8.04 8.33 -1.56
C VAL A 292 -8.15 8.47 -0.04
N GLN A 293 -9.01 7.69 0.60
CA GLN A 293 -9.18 7.69 2.06
C GLN A 293 -7.90 7.26 2.78
N ALA A 294 -7.25 6.18 2.30
CA ALA A 294 -6.03 5.67 2.89
C ALA A 294 -4.86 6.67 2.73
N LEU A 295 -4.67 7.22 1.53
CA LEU A 295 -3.67 8.27 1.28
C LEU A 295 -3.93 9.51 2.14
N TYR A 296 -5.19 9.94 2.25
CA TYR A 296 -5.54 11.12 3.04
C TYR A 296 -5.24 10.92 4.52
N ALA A 297 -5.59 9.76 5.10
CA ALA A 297 -5.36 9.45 6.51
C ALA A 297 -3.88 9.57 6.89
N THR A 298 -2.98 9.09 6.03
CA THR A 298 -1.54 9.20 6.32
C THR A 298 -0.97 10.59 5.98
N LEU A 299 -1.31 11.15 4.82
CA LEU A 299 -0.72 12.41 4.35
C LEU A 299 -1.14 13.61 5.20
N VAL A 300 -2.36 13.62 5.74
CA VAL A 300 -2.78 14.70 6.65
C VAL A 300 -1.94 14.70 7.93
N THR A 301 -1.57 13.52 8.43
CA THR A 301 -0.74 13.35 9.62
C THR A 301 0.68 13.85 9.37
N GLN A 302 1.27 13.49 8.22
CA GLN A 302 2.61 13.99 7.82
C GLN A 302 2.61 15.51 7.67
N MET A 303 1.63 16.07 6.96
CA MET A 303 1.51 17.51 6.75
C MET A 303 1.44 18.30 8.07
N VAL A 304 0.64 17.81 9.02
CA VAL A 304 0.50 18.45 10.35
C VAL A 304 1.81 18.36 11.13
N ALA A 305 2.46 17.20 11.14
CA ALA A 305 3.74 17.00 11.83
C ALA A 305 4.85 17.90 11.27
N ASP A 306 4.96 17.99 9.95
CA ASP A 306 5.95 18.83 9.26
C ASP A 306 5.72 20.32 9.54
N ALA A 307 4.47 20.79 9.47
CA ALA A 307 4.16 22.18 9.77
C ALA A 307 4.41 22.52 11.25
N ASP A 308 4.12 21.60 12.17
CA ASP A 308 4.40 21.79 13.59
C ASP A 308 5.91 21.81 13.88
N ALA A 309 6.71 21.02 13.16
CA ALA A 309 8.16 21.11 13.22
C ALA A 309 8.69 22.48 12.72
N HIS A 310 8.20 22.94 11.56
CA HIS A 310 8.55 24.26 11.00
C HIS A 310 8.17 25.43 11.91
N LEU A 311 6.98 25.40 12.50
CA LEU A 311 6.54 26.48 13.39
C LEU A 311 7.33 26.50 14.71
N ARG A 312 7.67 25.33 15.26
CA ARG A 312 8.49 25.21 16.47
C ARG A 312 9.93 25.68 16.27
N SER A 313 10.51 25.46 15.09
CA SER A 313 11.86 25.96 14.78
C SER A 313 11.94 27.50 14.81
N GLY A 314 10.81 28.17 14.61
CA GLY A 314 10.74 29.63 14.56
C GLY A 314 11.21 30.22 13.24
N ALA A 315 11.58 29.40 12.24
CA ALA A 315 12.05 29.85 10.92
C ALA A 315 11.05 30.79 10.23
N HIS A 316 9.75 30.57 10.43
CA HIS A 316 8.68 31.45 9.92
C HIS A 316 8.78 32.92 10.38
N LYS A 317 9.54 33.22 11.44
CA LYS A 317 9.72 34.60 11.92
C LYS A 317 10.67 35.42 11.02
N ALA A 318 11.41 34.75 10.14
CA ALA A 318 12.22 35.39 9.11
C ALA A 318 11.33 36.07 8.06
N ASP A 319 10.15 35.51 7.78
CA ASP A 319 9.14 36.19 6.98
C ASP A 319 8.62 37.42 7.75
N GLN A 320 8.84 38.62 7.21
CA GLN A 320 8.37 39.87 7.78
C GLN A 320 7.29 40.50 6.89
N ARG A 321 6.32 41.14 7.53
CA ARG A 321 5.25 41.89 6.85
C ARG A 321 5.11 43.27 7.46
N GLU A 322 4.87 44.26 6.60
CA GLU A 322 4.47 45.59 7.03
C GLU A 322 3.05 45.56 7.60
N ILE A 323 2.91 46.00 8.84
CA ILE A 323 1.63 46.14 9.53
C ILE A 323 1.48 47.60 9.95
N TRP A 324 0.32 48.18 9.61
CA TRP A 324 0.00 49.53 10.05
C TRP A 324 -0.20 49.56 11.57
N ASN A 325 0.66 50.30 12.27
CA ASN A 325 0.50 50.55 13.69
C ASN A 325 -0.36 51.80 13.88
N ALA A 326 -1.66 51.62 14.14
CA ALA A 326 -2.60 52.74 14.32
C ALA A 326 -2.21 53.69 15.47
N ARG A 327 -1.59 53.18 16.55
CA ARG A 327 -1.18 54.00 17.69
C ARG A 327 0.01 54.90 17.36
N ARG A 328 0.96 54.40 16.56
CA ARG A 328 2.16 55.14 16.15
C ARG A 328 2.02 55.80 14.77
N ARG A 329 0.88 55.61 14.10
CA ARG A 329 0.56 56.11 12.76
C ARG A 329 1.69 55.87 11.74
N ARG A 330 2.31 54.70 11.79
CA ARG A 330 3.40 54.29 10.90
C ARG A 330 3.32 52.81 10.56
N TRP A 331 3.89 52.45 9.42
CA TRP A 331 4.13 51.05 9.06
C TRP A 331 5.29 50.50 9.90
N GLU A 332 5.12 49.31 10.43
CA GLU A 332 6.16 48.58 11.16
C GLU A 332 6.32 47.19 10.54
N LEU A 333 7.55 46.79 10.27
CA LEU A 333 7.88 45.42 9.91
C LEU A 333 7.72 44.53 11.14
N LYS A 334 6.87 43.51 11.03
CA LYS A 334 6.69 42.50 12.07
C LYS A 334 6.82 41.10 11.49
N PRO A 335 7.32 40.13 12.28
CA PRO A 335 7.29 38.74 11.90
C PRO A 335 5.87 38.28 11.57
N VAL A 336 5.75 37.44 10.56
CA VAL A 336 4.47 36.84 10.19
C VAL A 336 3.93 36.01 11.34
N HIS A 337 2.61 36.12 11.58
CA HIS A 337 1.95 35.35 12.62
C HIS A 337 1.94 33.85 12.27
N GLY A 338 2.12 32.98 13.28
CA GLY A 338 2.19 31.54 13.09
C GLY A 338 0.99 30.92 12.35
N SER A 339 -0.21 31.52 12.46
CA SER A 339 -1.37 31.06 11.68
C SER A 339 -1.24 31.31 10.17
N THR A 340 -0.63 32.44 9.78
CA THR A 340 -0.38 32.78 8.37
C THR A 340 0.75 31.91 7.81
N ALA A 341 1.82 31.73 8.58
CA ALA A 341 2.90 30.80 8.24
C ALA A 341 2.38 29.36 8.04
N ARG A 342 1.59 28.84 8.98
CA ARG A 342 0.95 27.51 8.86
C ARG A 342 0.07 27.42 7.61
N ALA A 343 -0.71 28.47 7.35
CA ALA A 343 -1.63 28.50 6.23
C ALA A 343 -0.89 28.48 4.88
N ALA A 344 0.26 29.15 4.77
CA ALA A 344 1.11 29.13 3.59
C ALA A 344 1.81 27.77 3.43
N PHE A 345 2.31 27.22 4.54
CA PHE A 345 2.94 25.90 4.57
C PHE A 345 1.99 24.81 4.08
N TYR A 346 0.78 24.70 4.65
CA TYR A 346 -0.20 23.69 4.24
C TYR A 346 -0.64 23.82 2.78
N GLU A 347 -0.78 25.04 2.25
CA GLU A 347 -1.10 25.23 0.82
C GLU A 347 0.01 24.66 -0.06
N ALA A 348 1.25 25.08 0.20
CA ALA A 348 2.40 24.65 -0.60
C ALA A 348 2.64 23.15 -0.50
N TRP A 349 2.49 22.60 0.71
CA TRP A 349 2.65 21.19 0.97
C TRP A 349 1.61 20.37 0.18
N ALA A 350 0.33 20.70 0.32
CA ALA A 350 -0.75 19.99 -0.38
C ALA A 350 -0.64 20.09 -1.90
N ASP A 351 -0.32 21.27 -2.43
CA ASP A 351 -0.14 21.48 -3.88
C ASP A 351 1.00 20.62 -4.43
N HIS A 352 2.14 20.59 -3.73
CA HIS A 352 3.30 19.82 -4.18
C HIS A 352 3.08 18.31 -4.07
N ILE A 353 2.35 17.83 -3.05
CA ILE A 353 1.88 16.44 -3.01
C ILE A 353 1.00 16.12 -4.21
N GLY A 354 0.07 17.02 -4.56
CA GLY A 354 -0.78 16.86 -5.75
C GLY A 354 0.02 16.71 -7.04
N GLU A 355 1.03 17.56 -7.23
CA GLU A 355 1.95 17.50 -8.38
C GLU A 355 2.68 16.15 -8.46
N ARG A 356 3.24 15.69 -7.33
CA ARG A 356 3.96 14.42 -7.26
C ARG A 356 3.06 13.22 -7.53
N LEU A 357 1.86 13.17 -6.95
CA LEU A 357 0.87 12.12 -7.19
C LEU A 357 0.42 12.09 -8.67
N ALA A 358 0.17 13.25 -9.26
CA ALA A 358 -0.20 13.35 -10.67
C ALA A 358 0.93 12.87 -11.60
N ALA A 359 2.19 13.19 -11.28
CA ALA A 359 3.35 12.72 -12.03
C ALA A 359 3.52 11.19 -11.94
N ALA A 360 3.39 10.63 -10.74
CA ALA A 360 3.42 9.18 -10.52
C ALA A 360 2.32 8.46 -11.33
N ARG A 361 1.09 9.01 -11.31
CA ARG A 361 -0.04 8.48 -12.06
C ARG A 361 0.19 8.54 -13.57
N ALA A 362 0.68 9.66 -14.08
CA ALA A 362 0.99 9.82 -15.50
C ALA A 362 2.06 8.82 -15.97
N SER A 363 3.10 8.60 -15.16
CA SER A 363 4.14 7.60 -15.44
C SER A 363 3.58 6.18 -15.48
N ALA A 364 2.77 5.78 -14.48
CA ALA A 364 2.14 4.46 -14.44
C ALA A 364 1.20 4.22 -15.64
N ARG A 365 0.42 5.24 -16.01
CA ARG A 365 -0.45 5.19 -17.20
C ARG A 365 0.38 5.01 -18.49
N ALA A 366 1.43 5.80 -18.66
CA ALA A 366 2.30 5.71 -19.84
C ALA A 366 2.96 4.34 -19.97
N ALA A 367 3.45 3.78 -18.85
CA ALA A 367 4.05 2.44 -18.83
C ALA A 367 3.04 1.35 -19.21
N ALA A 368 1.80 1.42 -18.71
CA ALA A 368 0.76 0.45 -19.03
C ALA A 368 0.32 0.54 -20.50
N VAL A 369 0.16 1.76 -21.04
CA VAL A 369 -0.16 1.96 -22.47
C VAL A 369 0.97 1.45 -23.36
N ALA A 370 2.24 1.66 -22.99
CA ALA A 370 3.39 1.16 -23.75
C ALA A 370 3.50 -0.38 -23.73
N ALA A 371 3.04 -1.03 -22.66
CA ALA A 371 3.03 -2.49 -22.55
C ALA A 371 1.91 -3.15 -23.39
N ASP A 372 0.87 -2.40 -23.77
CA ASP A 372 -0.24 -2.85 -24.61
C ASP A 372 0.15 -2.70 -26.09
N SER A 373 0.27 -3.80 -26.84
CA SER A 373 0.75 -3.76 -28.23
C SER A 373 -0.16 -2.89 -29.11
N PRO A 374 0.39 -1.91 -29.86
CA PRO A 374 -0.41 -1.02 -30.66
C PRO A 374 -1.01 -1.76 -31.86
N VAL A 375 -2.34 -1.69 -32.01
CA VAL A 375 -2.97 -1.89 -33.32
C VAL A 375 -2.57 -0.68 -34.16
N ALA A 376 -2.08 -0.92 -35.38
CA ALA A 376 -1.19 -0.06 -36.15
C ALA A 376 -1.60 1.41 -36.39
N GLU A 377 -2.77 1.88 -35.96
CA GLU A 377 -3.19 3.30 -36.06
C GLU A 377 -4.44 3.59 -35.18
N GLY A 378 -4.44 3.19 -33.90
CA GLY A 378 -5.57 3.46 -32.98
C GLY A 378 -5.24 3.39 -31.48
N PRO A 379 -6.12 3.91 -30.60
CA PRO A 379 -5.92 3.85 -29.15
C PRO A 379 -5.89 2.39 -28.66
N THR A 380 -5.00 2.09 -27.71
CA THR A 380 -4.84 0.75 -27.14
C THR A 380 -6.06 0.33 -26.32
N SER A 381 -6.26 -0.97 -26.11
CA SER A 381 -7.36 -1.50 -25.27
C SER A 381 -7.33 -0.90 -23.86
N THR A 382 -6.14 -0.75 -23.30
CA THR A 382 -5.90 -0.13 -21.99
C THR A 382 -6.25 1.36 -21.97
N GLU A 383 -5.88 2.11 -23.00
CA GLU A 383 -6.21 3.54 -23.07
C GLU A 383 -7.73 3.77 -23.20
N LEU A 384 -8.41 2.97 -24.02
CA LEU A 384 -9.86 3.00 -24.15
C LEU A 384 -10.56 2.64 -22.83
N ALA A 385 -10.06 1.62 -22.13
CA ALA A 385 -10.58 1.19 -20.84
C ALA A 385 -10.48 2.30 -19.78
N LEU A 386 -9.32 2.94 -19.66
CA LEU A 386 -9.10 4.06 -18.74
C LEU A 386 -9.99 5.26 -19.11
N ARG A 387 -10.14 5.57 -20.40
CA ARG A 387 -10.98 6.68 -20.85
C ARG A 387 -12.47 6.42 -20.60
N ALA A 388 -12.96 5.21 -20.84
CA ALA A 388 -14.33 4.82 -20.56
C ALA A 388 -14.67 4.99 -19.08
N ARG A 389 -13.73 4.61 -18.20
CA ARG A 389 -13.84 4.78 -16.75
C ARG A 389 -13.96 6.25 -16.35
N GLU A 390 -13.13 7.12 -16.93
CA GLU A 390 -13.18 8.56 -16.67
C GLU A 390 -14.52 9.18 -17.08
N VAL A 391 -15.04 8.80 -18.25
CA VAL A 391 -16.36 9.25 -18.74
C VAL A 391 -17.46 8.80 -17.79
N GLU A 392 -17.44 7.53 -17.35
CA GLU A 392 -18.42 6.96 -16.43
C GLU A 392 -18.48 7.74 -15.10
N ILE A 393 -17.34 8.12 -14.53
CA ILE A 393 -17.27 8.96 -13.31
C ILE A 393 -17.80 10.37 -13.56
N VAL A 394 -17.48 10.98 -14.71
CA VAL A 394 -17.98 12.32 -15.05
C VAL A 394 -19.50 12.31 -15.17
N ASP A 395 -20.06 11.32 -15.84
CA ASP A 395 -21.51 11.18 -16.02
C ASP A 395 -22.19 10.90 -14.68
N TYR A 396 -21.63 9.99 -13.89
CA TYR A 396 -22.11 9.67 -12.55
C TYR A 396 -22.13 10.91 -11.66
N PHE A 397 -21.01 11.62 -11.54
CA PHE A 397 -20.94 12.85 -10.75
C PHE A 397 -21.89 13.92 -11.28
N GLY A 398 -22.08 14.02 -12.60
CA GLY A 398 -23.07 14.91 -13.22
C GLY A 398 -24.51 14.61 -12.77
N ARG A 399 -24.88 13.34 -12.64
CA ARG A 399 -26.17 12.92 -12.04
C ARG A 399 -26.24 13.28 -10.56
N MET A 400 -25.23 12.87 -9.79
CA MET A 400 -25.19 13.09 -8.34
C MET A 400 -25.20 14.58 -7.96
N ARG A 401 -24.65 15.47 -8.79
CA ARG A 401 -24.75 16.92 -8.58
C ARG A 401 -26.19 17.42 -8.54
N ARG A 402 -27.09 16.84 -9.35
CA ARG A 402 -28.52 17.18 -9.33
C ARG A 402 -29.19 16.55 -8.12
N ASP A 403 -28.96 15.27 -7.90
CA ASP A 403 -29.65 14.48 -6.87
C ASP A 403 -29.27 14.93 -5.45
N HIS A 404 -27.99 15.21 -5.21
CA HIS A 404 -27.50 15.72 -3.92
C HIS A 404 -27.58 17.25 -3.81
N GLY A 405 -28.13 17.95 -4.81
CA GLY A 405 -28.29 19.40 -4.80
C GLY A 405 -26.97 20.19 -4.69
N ILE A 406 -25.90 19.69 -5.31
CA ILE A 406 -24.57 20.31 -5.26
C ILE A 406 -24.56 21.58 -6.12
N ARG A 407 -24.33 22.73 -5.49
CA ARG A 407 -24.37 24.05 -6.13
C ARG A 407 -23.10 24.86 -5.84
N GLY A 408 -22.76 25.73 -6.80
CA GLY A 408 -21.63 26.65 -6.68
C GLY A 408 -20.27 25.97 -6.88
N THR A 409 -19.22 26.76 -6.65
CA THR A 409 -17.82 26.33 -6.74
C THR A 409 -17.13 26.66 -5.44
N TRP A 410 -16.36 25.71 -4.90
CA TRP A 410 -15.57 25.95 -3.70
C TRP A 410 -14.45 26.94 -4.00
N LYS A 411 -14.43 28.05 -3.24
CA LYS A 411 -13.48 29.17 -3.44
C LYS A 411 -12.16 28.99 -2.68
N GLY A 412 -12.02 27.92 -1.91
CA GLY A 412 -10.87 27.72 -1.04
C GLY A 412 -10.84 28.66 0.17
N ALA A 413 -9.74 28.61 0.91
CA ALA A 413 -9.40 29.64 1.89
C ALA A 413 -8.35 30.58 1.32
N ALA A 414 -8.34 31.83 1.79
CA ALA A 414 -7.48 32.89 1.27
C ALA A 414 -6.01 32.45 1.14
N HIS A 415 -5.41 32.71 -0.02
CA HIS A 415 -4.01 32.36 -0.29
C HIS A 415 -3.08 33.06 0.69
N ALA A 416 -2.25 32.28 1.38
CA ALA A 416 -1.31 32.79 2.37
C ALA A 416 0.15 32.80 1.85
N GLY A 417 0.43 32.14 0.73
CA GLY A 417 1.78 32.00 0.17
C GLY A 417 2.56 33.30 0.02
N HIS A 418 1.95 34.35 -0.54
CA HIS A 418 2.60 35.67 -0.71
C HIS A 418 2.94 36.36 0.62
N ALA A 419 2.19 36.04 1.68
CA ALA A 419 2.36 36.65 2.99
C ALA A 419 3.40 35.94 3.86
N ALA A 420 3.86 34.73 3.48
CA ALA A 420 4.84 33.95 4.21
C ALA A 420 5.68 33.08 3.23
N PRO A 421 6.52 33.70 2.38
CA PRO A 421 7.23 33.00 1.32
C PRO A 421 8.19 31.94 1.84
N GLY A 422 8.93 32.18 2.93
CA GLY A 422 9.81 31.18 3.54
C GLY A 422 9.03 30.00 4.12
N SER A 423 7.84 30.25 4.68
CA SER A 423 6.96 29.15 5.13
C SER A 423 6.33 28.38 3.97
N ARG A 424 6.10 29.02 2.82
CA ARG A 424 5.67 28.35 1.59
C ARG A 424 6.77 27.44 1.06
N GLU A 425 8.00 27.95 0.96
CA GLU A 425 9.17 27.18 0.52
C GLU A 425 9.43 25.96 1.42
N ALA A 426 9.43 26.16 2.74
CA ALA A 426 9.55 25.05 3.70
C ALA A 426 8.44 24.00 3.52
N GLY A 427 7.23 24.42 3.15
CA GLY A 427 6.12 23.52 2.82
C GLY A 427 6.38 22.67 1.59
N VAL A 428 6.94 23.25 0.53
CA VAL A 428 7.36 22.53 -0.69
C VAL A 428 8.47 21.54 -0.36
N GLU A 429 9.51 21.98 0.33
CA GLU A 429 10.65 21.11 0.70
C GLU A 429 10.22 19.95 1.60
N ALA A 430 9.34 20.21 2.57
CA ALA A 430 8.79 19.16 3.42
C ALA A 430 7.93 18.20 2.61
N ALA A 431 7.07 18.70 1.71
CA ALA A 431 6.30 17.86 0.82
C ALA A 431 7.15 17.06 -0.17
N ALA A 432 8.32 17.54 -0.58
CA ALA A 432 9.25 16.79 -1.42
C ALA A 432 9.83 15.59 -0.67
N ARG A 433 10.16 15.78 0.62
CA ARG A 433 10.62 14.70 1.50
C ARG A 433 9.49 13.85 2.08
N ALA A 434 8.25 14.32 2.00
CA ALA A 434 7.10 13.58 2.46
C ALA A 434 7.02 12.29 1.68
N SER A 435 6.70 11.20 2.36
CA SER A 435 6.76 9.91 1.73
C SER A 435 5.55 9.73 0.81
N LEU A 436 5.81 9.69 -0.50
CA LEU A 436 4.78 9.57 -1.54
C LEU A 436 4.96 8.35 -2.43
N GLY A 437 6.08 7.67 -2.32
CA GLY A 437 6.24 6.38 -2.92
C GLY A 437 6.59 6.35 -4.41
N THR A 438 7.44 7.24 -4.92
CA THR A 438 7.90 7.11 -6.33
C THR A 438 9.27 7.69 -6.65
N GLU A 439 10.06 8.19 -5.70
CA GLU A 439 11.35 8.79 -6.05
C GLU A 439 12.48 7.76 -6.07
N ARG A 440 12.77 7.27 -7.28
CA ARG A 440 14.06 6.64 -7.60
C ARG A 440 15.17 7.57 -7.11
N ALA A 441 15.99 7.03 -6.21
CA ALA A 441 17.33 7.51 -5.96
C ALA A 441 18.08 7.64 -7.29
N LEU A 442 18.30 8.88 -7.71
CA LEU A 442 19.45 9.22 -8.53
C LEU A 442 20.39 10.00 -7.62
N GLU A 443 21.65 9.56 -7.61
CA GLU A 443 22.81 10.14 -6.91
C GLU A 443 22.82 9.88 -5.38
N ARG A 444 23.79 9.17 -4.77
CA ARG A 444 25.10 8.62 -5.16
C ARG A 444 25.41 7.35 -4.38
#